data_AF-A0A317DKH4-F1
#
_entry.id   AF-A0A317DKH4-F1
#
_cell.length_a   1.000
_cell.length_b   1.000
_cell.length_c   1.000
_cell.angle_alpha   90.00
_cell.angle_beta   90.00
_cell.angle_gamma   90.00
#
_symmetry.space_group_name_H-M   'P 1'
#
loop_
_entity.id
_entity.type
_entity.pdbx_description
1 polymer ?
#
loop_
_entity_poly.entity_id
_entity_poly.type
_entity_poly.pdbx_seq_one_letter_code
_entity_poly.pdbx_strand_id
1 'polypeptide(L)'
;MTDSEKRRIAILEFLYDHRPHQPGELASMVEFLGSEPDDHTEDLWRGTLRGLKRDDLIMLAESYEFAGTSALITDRGRAFVEARRSHQAAEQEARNRRRTDPALRRAAATNGLLRWLYEQDPDGGKGLYVDQVLSTEHAVFEGDRLPENLIRRVAQYLQDSGLVRGDKGVAEIEGPITVQITPLGQDCIESGGDVASYLRDRDARSTTITNFHGPVSGNVSWNSTHVTQTATTTGTAGDELAVLVRAIAEAVPVLGLSEDQAAAVRRNTQVIEAELEQPEPDQRTVTNLVGRTLDIVTGASSSALGLLLTGYAKELMKSAGLPIE
;
A
#
# COMPACT_ATOMS: atom_id res chain seq x y z
N MET A 1 27.71 12.22 -8.18
CA MET A 1 29.04 12.61 -7.65
C MET A 1 30.01 12.68 -8.81
N THR A 2 30.56 13.86 -9.08
CA THR A 2 31.53 14.10 -10.16
C THR A 2 32.89 13.50 -9.82
N ASP A 3 33.75 13.26 -10.82
CA ASP A 3 35.09 12.73 -10.56
C ASP A 3 35.98 13.72 -9.80
N SER A 4 35.71 15.03 -9.93
CA SER A 4 36.36 16.07 -9.13
C SER A 4 36.00 15.95 -7.64
N GLU A 5 34.72 15.74 -7.33
CA GLU A 5 34.28 15.53 -5.94
C GLU A 5 34.89 14.27 -5.33
N LYS A 6 34.93 13.15 -6.09
CA LYS A 6 35.57 11.90 -5.66
C LYS A 6 37.02 12.12 -5.24
N ARG A 7 37.81 12.81 -6.07
CA ARG A 7 39.22 13.12 -5.79
C ARG A 7 39.41 13.96 -4.53
N ARG A 8 38.59 15.01 -4.39
CA ARG A 8 38.62 15.89 -3.20
C ARG A 8 38.32 15.12 -1.92
N ILE A 9 37.30 14.29 -1.94
CA ILE A 9 36.93 13.45 -0.78
C ILE A 9 38.05 12.46 -0.47
N ALA A 10 38.62 11.80 -1.48
CA ALA A 10 39.70 10.83 -1.27
C ALA A 10 40.93 11.44 -0.57
N ILE A 11 41.34 12.65 -0.97
CA ILE A 11 42.44 13.37 -0.29
C ILE A 11 42.06 13.68 1.16
N LEU A 12 40.86 14.20 1.40
CA LEU A 12 40.46 14.60 2.75
C LEU A 12 40.37 13.40 3.70
N GLU A 13 39.85 12.25 3.23
CA GLU A 13 39.83 11.01 4.00
C GLU A 13 41.26 10.50 4.28
N PHE A 14 42.13 10.50 3.27
CA PHE A 14 43.55 10.13 3.44
C PHE A 14 44.25 11.01 4.48
N LEU A 15 44.10 12.34 4.38
CA LEU A 15 44.72 13.28 5.31
C LEU A 15 44.12 13.22 6.71
N TYR A 16 42.83 12.85 6.82
CA TYR A 16 42.17 12.65 8.11
C TYR A 16 42.70 11.40 8.83
N ASP A 17 42.92 10.31 8.09
CA ASP A 17 43.41 9.05 8.66
C ASP A 17 44.95 9.00 8.79
N HIS A 18 45.67 9.93 8.15
CA HIS A 18 47.12 10.04 8.25
C HIS A 18 47.56 10.26 9.70
N ARG A 19 48.36 9.32 10.22
CA ARG A 19 48.98 9.40 11.55
C ARG A 19 50.42 9.83 11.37
N PRO A 20 50.75 11.11 11.61
CA PRO A 20 52.14 11.56 11.46
C PRO A 20 53.03 10.84 12.48
N HIS A 21 54.22 10.42 12.05
CA HIS A 21 55.23 9.84 12.95
C HIS A 21 55.79 10.91 13.89
N GLN A 22 55.82 12.17 13.44
CA GLN A 22 56.27 13.32 14.23
C GLN A 22 55.25 14.46 14.22
N PRO A 23 55.07 15.19 15.34
CA PRO A 23 54.21 16.37 15.36
C PRO A 23 54.60 17.39 14.27
N GLY A 24 53.65 17.74 13.40
CA GLY A 24 53.86 18.70 12.32
C GLY A 24 54.37 18.10 11.00
N GLU A 25 54.58 16.78 10.92
CA GLU A 25 54.83 16.08 9.66
C GLU A 25 53.63 16.26 8.71
N LEU A 26 53.91 16.60 7.46
CA LEU A 26 52.91 16.75 6.41
C LEU A 26 52.82 15.46 5.61
N ALA A 27 51.61 15.05 5.24
CA ALA A 27 51.41 13.84 4.46
C ALA A 27 51.88 14.07 3.01
N SER A 28 52.68 13.15 2.47
CA SER A 28 53.16 13.23 1.09
C SER A 28 52.06 12.91 0.09
N MET A 29 51.92 13.75 -0.95
CA MET A 29 50.95 13.48 -2.03
C MET A 29 51.42 12.38 -2.98
N VAL A 30 52.73 12.13 -3.09
CA VAL A 30 53.23 10.98 -3.84
C VAL A 30 52.89 9.67 -3.11
N GLU A 31 52.95 9.66 -1.78
CA GLU A 31 52.52 8.51 -0.98
C GLU A 31 51.03 8.20 -1.20
N PHE A 32 50.17 9.23 -1.18
CA PHE A 32 48.75 9.09 -1.47
C PHE A 32 48.47 8.49 -2.86
N LEU A 33 49.21 8.93 -3.88
CA LEU A 33 49.06 8.43 -5.26
C LEU A 33 49.71 7.05 -5.48
N GLY A 34 50.62 6.63 -4.61
CA GLY A 34 51.39 5.38 -4.72
C GLY A 34 52.55 5.44 -5.71
N SER A 35 52.60 6.45 -6.57
CA SER A 35 53.70 6.74 -7.48
C SER A 35 53.70 8.22 -7.88
N GLU A 36 54.80 8.67 -8.47
CA GLU A 36 54.83 9.99 -9.08
C GLU A 36 53.87 10.03 -10.30
N PRO A 37 52.98 11.04 -10.38
CA PRO A 37 52.04 11.16 -11.49
C PRO A 37 52.75 11.59 -12.79
N ASP A 38 52.14 11.31 -13.93
CA ASP A 38 52.51 11.96 -15.20
C ASP A 38 52.07 13.43 -15.22
N ASP A 39 52.58 14.23 -16.17
CA ASP A 39 52.33 15.67 -16.27
C ASP A 39 50.83 16.02 -16.25
N HIS A 40 50.01 15.23 -16.95
CA HIS A 40 48.56 15.48 -17.03
C HIS A 40 47.87 15.23 -15.69
N THR A 41 48.24 14.14 -15.03
CA THR A 41 47.71 13.74 -13.72
C THR A 41 48.19 14.71 -12.63
N GLU A 42 49.43 15.18 -12.73
CA GLU A 42 50.01 16.20 -11.86
C GLU A 42 49.17 17.49 -11.87
N ASP A 43 48.93 18.07 -13.06
CA ASP A 43 48.15 19.30 -13.21
C ASP A 43 46.75 19.17 -12.59
N LEU A 44 46.12 18.01 -12.80
CA LEU A 44 44.81 17.69 -12.24
C LEU A 44 44.82 17.68 -10.70
N TRP A 45 45.82 17.04 -10.10
CA TRP A 45 45.94 16.94 -8.63
C TRP A 45 46.36 18.27 -8.00
N ARG A 46 47.28 19.02 -8.62
CA ARG A 46 47.63 20.37 -8.17
C ARG A 46 46.42 21.29 -8.18
N GLY A 47 45.61 21.25 -9.24
CA GLY A 47 44.34 21.98 -9.30
C GLY A 47 43.39 21.59 -8.17
N THR A 48 43.29 20.29 -7.88
CA THR A 48 42.45 19.74 -6.79
C THR A 48 42.94 20.22 -5.41
N LEU A 49 44.24 20.11 -5.13
CA LEU A 49 44.86 20.51 -3.85
C LEU A 49 44.76 22.02 -3.62
N ARG A 50 45.03 22.82 -4.65
CA ARG A 50 44.86 24.29 -4.57
C ARG A 50 43.40 24.68 -4.34
N GLY A 51 42.46 23.92 -4.91
CA GLY A 51 41.04 24.05 -4.61
C GLY A 51 40.72 23.77 -3.13
N LEU A 52 41.18 22.64 -2.59
CA LEU A 52 41.01 22.28 -1.18
C LEU A 52 41.64 23.32 -0.23
N LYS A 53 42.82 23.85 -0.59
CA LYS A 53 43.48 24.94 0.15
C LYS A 53 42.66 26.21 0.13
N ARG A 54 42.13 26.60 -1.03
CA ARG A 54 41.29 27.79 -1.20
C ARG A 54 40.02 27.71 -0.33
N ASP A 55 39.49 26.50 -0.18
CA ASP A 55 38.30 26.23 0.65
C ASP A 55 38.64 26.04 2.14
N ASP A 56 39.90 26.25 2.53
CA ASP A 56 40.42 26.13 3.89
C ASP A 56 40.26 24.72 4.47
N LEU A 57 40.25 23.68 3.63
CA LEU A 57 40.13 22.28 4.08
C LEU A 57 41.49 21.63 4.31
N ILE A 58 42.54 22.15 3.68
CA ILE A 58 43.92 21.69 3.86
C ILE A 58 44.89 22.86 3.93
N MET A 59 46.00 22.68 4.66
CA MET A 59 47.24 23.42 4.46
C MET A 59 48.08 22.67 3.43
N LEU A 60 48.54 23.38 2.41
CA LEU A 60 49.31 22.82 1.30
C LEU A 60 50.71 23.43 1.27
N ALA A 61 51.73 22.58 1.37
CA ALA A 61 53.12 22.87 1.09
C ALA A 61 53.45 22.33 -0.30
N GLU A 62 53.73 23.22 -1.23
CA GLU A 62 53.94 22.89 -2.63
C GLU A 62 55.37 23.25 -3.06
N SER A 63 56.10 22.30 -3.62
CA SER A 63 57.38 22.52 -4.29
C SER A 63 57.20 22.59 -5.81
N TYR A 64 58.29 22.93 -6.51
CA TYR A 64 58.33 22.93 -7.97
C TYR A 64 58.04 21.53 -8.53
N GLU A 65 58.75 20.50 -8.06
CA GLU A 65 58.47 19.09 -8.39
C GLU A 65 57.28 18.57 -7.58
N PHE A 66 56.47 17.67 -8.14
CA PHE A 66 55.33 17.10 -7.41
C PHE A 66 55.77 16.26 -6.22
N ALA A 67 56.96 15.65 -6.30
CA ALA A 67 57.57 14.85 -5.24
C ALA A 67 57.63 15.53 -3.86
N GLY A 68 57.82 16.85 -3.80
CA GLY A 68 57.82 17.60 -2.53
C GLY A 68 56.47 18.18 -2.13
N THR A 69 55.39 17.84 -2.84
CA THR A 69 54.03 18.32 -2.51
C THR A 69 53.49 17.54 -1.31
N SER A 70 53.18 18.26 -0.25
CA SER A 70 52.66 17.68 1.00
C SER A 70 51.50 18.50 1.54
N ALA A 71 50.59 17.87 2.28
CA ALA A 71 49.44 18.54 2.85
C ALA A 71 49.12 18.09 4.27
N LEU A 72 48.44 18.95 5.02
CA LEU A 72 47.84 18.65 6.31
C LEU A 72 46.39 19.09 6.31
N ILE A 73 45.50 18.28 6.86
CA ILE A 73 44.09 18.65 7.01
C ILE A 73 43.93 19.73 8.09
N THR A 74 43.12 20.76 7.81
CA THR A 74 42.76 21.79 8.80
C THR A 74 41.66 21.30 9.73
N ASP A 75 41.34 22.05 10.79
CA ASP A 75 40.19 21.74 11.65
C ASP A 75 38.87 21.82 10.88
N ARG A 76 38.76 22.75 9.94
CA ARG A 76 37.60 22.84 9.03
C ARG A 76 37.53 21.62 8.11
N GLY A 77 38.66 21.15 7.59
CA GLY A 77 38.75 19.91 6.82
C GLY A 77 38.34 18.68 7.63
N ARG A 78 38.80 18.59 8.89
CA ARG A 78 38.40 17.50 9.81
C ARG A 78 36.89 17.51 10.07
N ALA A 79 36.34 18.66 10.44
CA ALA A 79 34.91 18.81 10.66
C ALA A 79 34.08 18.45 9.42
N PHE A 80 34.59 18.75 8.22
CA PHE A 80 33.96 18.35 6.96
C PHE A 80 33.92 16.82 6.79
N VAL A 81 35.04 16.13 7.04
CA VAL A 81 35.11 14.65 6.97
C VAL A 81 34.22 14.01 8.01
N GLU A 82 34.25 14.49 9.26
CA GLU A 82 33.41 13.98 10.35
C GLU A 82 31.92 14.14 10.07
N ALA A 83 31.48 15.32 9.61
CA ALA A 83 30.09 15.56 9.24
C ALA A 83 29.63 14.61 8.12
N ARG A 84 30.49 14.39 7.12
CA ARG A 84 30.23 13.44 6.04
C ARG A 84 30.13 12.00 6.55
N ARG A 85 31.09 11.53 7.35
CA ARG A 85 31.06 10.19 7.95
C ARG A 85 29.82 9.99 8.81
N SER A 86 29.43 11.00 9.60
CA SER A 86 28.20 10.98 10.38
C SER A 86 26.95 10.86 9.51
N HIS A 87 26.87 11.60 8.40
CA HIS A 87 25.77 11.50 7.45
C HIS A 87 25.68 10.11 6.83
N GLN A 88 26.81 9.59 6.35
CA GLN A 88 26.90 8.25 5.76
C GLN A 88 26.53 7.16 6.76
N ALA A 89 26.98 7.29 8.02
CA ALA A 89 26.63 6.36 9.08
C ALA A 89 25.12 6.41 9.39
N ALA A 90 24.52 7.60 9.45
CA ALA A 90 23.09 7.77 9.66
C ALA A 90 22.26 7.21 8.49
N GLU A 91 22.69 7.43 7.25
CA GLU A 91 22.07 6.85 6.06
C GLU A 91 22.16 5.33 6.06
N GLN A 92 23.33 4.78 6.40
CA GLN A 92 23.54 3.33 6.49
C GLN A 92 22.70 2.72 7.61
N GLU A 93 22.59 3.39 8.76
CA GLU A 93 21.73 2.94 9.85
C GLU A 93 20.25 3.00 9.44
N ALA A 94 19.81 4.09 8.82
CA ALA A 94 18.44 4.21 8.32
C ALA A 94 18.12 3.11 7.28
N ARG A 95 19.07 2.82 6.39
CA ARG A 95 18.98 1.72 5.42
C ARG A 95 18.89 0.37 6.12
N ASN A 96 19.72 0.13 7.14
CA ASN A 96 19.69 -1.10 7.93
C ASN A 96 18.34 -1.24 8.65
N ARG A 97 17.81 -0.17 9.24
CA ARG A 97 16.48 -0.17 9.87
C ARG A 97 15.39 -0.58 8.87
N ARG A 98 15.39 0.02 7.67
CA ARG A 98 14.45 -0.36 6.60
C ARG A 98 14.62 -1.81 6.15
N ARG A 99 15.85 -2.28 5.96
CA ARG A 99 16.15 -3.69 5.62
C ARG A 99 15.62 -4.68 6.65
N THR A 100 15.61 -4.31 7.93
CA THR A 100 15.10 -5.16 9.01
C THR A 100 13.59 -5.07 9.21
N ASP A 101 12.92 -4.07 8.64
CA ASP A 101 11.47 -3.87 8.77
C ASP A 101 10.70 -4.94 7.97
N PRO A 102 9.98 -5.86 8.63
CA PRO A 102 9.26 -6.93 7.94
C PRO A 102 8.15 -6.40 7.03
N ALA A 103 7.51 -5.28 7.37
CA ALA A 103 6.42 -4.71 6.60
C ALA A 103 6.94 -4.13 5.27
N LEU A 104 8.04 -3.36 5.33
CA LEU A 104 8.67 -2.82 4.12
C LEU A 104 9.21 -3.92 3.20
N ARG A 105 9.81 -4.96 3.77
CA ARG A 105 10.27 -6.12 2.98
C ARG A 105 9.12 -6.84 2.29
N ARG A 106 8.01 -7.04 2.99
CA ARG A 106 6.81 -7.67 2.41
C ARG A 106 6.23 -6.79 1.30
N ALA A 107 6.11 -5.48 1.52
CA ALA A 107 5.64 -4.56 0.50
C ALA A 107 6.53 -4.58 -0.75
N ALA A 108 7.86 -4.53 -0.58
CA ALA A 108 8.82 -4.63 -1.67
C ALA A 108 8.69 -5.97 -2.42
N ALA A 109 8.59 -7.08 -1.71
CA ALA A 109 8.37 -8.41 -2.29
C ALA A 109 7.07 -8.48 -3.11
N THR A 110 5.96 -7.94 -2.58
CA THR A 110 4.65 -7.92 -3.25
C THR A 110 4.70 -7.12 -4.55
N ASN A 111 5.25 -5.90 -4.49
CA ASN A 111 5.36 -5.05 -5.66
C ASN A 111 6.34 -5.63 -6.69
N GLY A 112 7.48 -6.14 -6.24
CA GLY A 112 8.50 -6.74 -7.11
C GLY A 112 7.99 -7.99 -7.82
N LEU A 113 7.35 -8.92 -7.11
CA LEU A 113 6.79 -10.13 -7.72
C LEU A 113 5.72 -9.79 -8.78
N LEU A 114 4.77 -8.91 -8.46
CA LEU A 114 3.70 -8.56 -9.40
C LEU A 114 4.25 -7.83 -10.63
N ARG A 115 5.20 -6.92 -10.45
CA ARG A 115 5.86 -6.21 -11.56
C ARG A 115 6.65 -7.17 -12.45
N TRP A 116 7.43 -8.07 -11.86
CA TRP A 116 8.15 -9.09 -12.60
C TRP A 116 7.20 -9.94 -13.46
N LEU A 117 6.06 -10.39 -12.90
CA LEU A 117 5.06 -11.14 -13.66
C LEU A 117 4.53 -10.36 -14.87
N TYR A 118 4.19 -9.09 -14.67
CA TYR A 118 3.72 -8.21 -15.74
C TYR A 118 4.77 -8.01 -16.84
N GLU A 119 6.05 -7.84 -16.48
CA GLU A 119 7.14 -7.69 -17.45
C GLU A 119 7.41 -8.97 -18.25
N GLN A 120 7.28 -10.14 -17.63
CA GLN A 120 7.50 -11.42 -18.31
C GLN A 120 6.33 -11.83 -19.20
N ASP A 121 5.10 -11.50 -18.80
CA ASP A 121 3.89 -11.89 -19.50
C ASP A 121 2.76 -10.87 -19.26
N PRO A 122 2.77 -9.73 -19.98
CA PRO A 122 1.82 -8.65 -19.75
C PRO A 122 0.38 -9.07 -20.01
N ASP A 123 0.14 -10.02 -20.90
CA ASP A 123 -1.19 -10.53 -21.23
C ASP A 123 -1.70 -11.57 -20.21
N GLY A 124 -0.85 -12.06 -19.31
CA GLY A 124 -1.20 -13.06 -18.31
C GLY A 124 -1.74 -14.34 -18.93
N GLY A 125 -1.10 -14.88 -19.97
CA GLY A 125 -1.42 -16.15 -20.63
C GLY A 125 -0.56 -17.34 -20.18
N LYS A 126 0.54 -17.10 -19.46
CA LYS A 126 1.55 -18.10 -19.07
C LYS A 126 1.63 -18.23 -17.55
N GLY A 127 1.69 -19.47 -17.07
CA GLY A 127 2.09 -19.76 -15.70
C GLY A 127 3.61 -19.69 -15.57
N LEU A 128 4.11 -18.84 -14.67
CA LEU A 128 5.54 -18.65 -14.41
C LEU A 128 5.90 -19.23 -13.04
N TYR A 129 7.08 -19.83 -12.93
CA TYR A 129 7.57 -20.37 -11.66
C TYR A 129 7.96 -19.23 -10.73
N VAL A 130 7.39 -19.20 -9.54
CA VAL A 130 7.60 -18.12 -8.56
C VAL A 130 9.09 -17.91 -8.25
N ASP A 131 9.89 -18.98 -8.14
CA ASP A 131 11.30 -18.88 -7.78
C ASP A 131 12.17 -18.20 -8.83
N GLN A 132 11.71 -18.10 -10.08
CA GLN A 132 12.47 -17.43 -11.13
C GLN A 132 12.73 -15.95 -10.78
N VAL A 133 11.80 -15.31 -10.05
CA VAL A 133 11.97 -13.92 -9.59
C VAL A 133 13.19 -13.74 -8.69
N LEU A 134 13.58 -14.77 -7.93
CA LEU A 134 14.69 -14.70 -6.95
C LEU A 134 16.03 -14.41 -7.60
N SER A 135 16.17 -14.71 -8.89
CA SER A 135 17.35 -14.43 -9.70
C SER A 135 17.40 -13.00 -10.24
N THR A 136 16.29 -12.27 -10.19
CA THR A 136 16.13 -10.94 -10.80
C THR A 136 16.35 -9.79 -9.82
N GLU A 137 16.37 -8.56 -10.32
CA GLU A 137 16.43 -7.34 -9.49
C GLU A 137 15.13 -7.08 -8.70
N HIS A 138 14.00 -7.64 -9.15
CA HIS A 138 12.70 -7.53 -8.48
C HIS A 138 12.64 -8.25 -7.13
N ALA A 139 13.59 -9.15 -6.87
CA ALA A 139 13.77 -9.80 -5.57
C ALA A 139 14.85 -9.13 -4.70
N VAL A 140 15.28 -7.90 -5.02
CA VAL A 140 16.26 -7.14 -4.24
C VAL A 140 15.58 -5.98 -3.52
N PHE A 141 15.74 -5.91 -2.20
CA PHE A 141 15.24 -4.79 -1.39
C PHE A 141 16.40 -4.15 -0.64
N GLU A 142 16.57 -2.84 -0.84
CA GLU A 142 17.65 -2.07 -0.22
C GLU A 142 19.04 -2.69 -0.43
N GLY A 143 19.26 -3.44 -1.52
CA GLY A 143 20.53 -4.10 -1.86
C GLY A 143 20.70 -5.54 -1.35
N ASP A 144 19.75 -6.07 -0.57
CA ASP A 144 19.77 -7.47 -0.11
C ASP A 144 18.72 -8.28 -0.88
N ARG A 145 19.03 -9.55 -1.20
CA ARG A 145 18.05 -10.46 -1.81
C ARG A 145 16.97 -10.84 -0.79
N LEU A 146 15.72 -10.80 -1.22
CA LEU A 146 14.56 -11.24 -0.45
C LEU A 146 14.58 -12.77 -0.35
N PRO A 147 14.22 -13.33 0.82
CA PRO A 147 14.28 -14.77 1.03
C PRO A 147 13.12 -15.46 0.30
N GLU A 148 13.37 -16.67 -0.20
CA GLU A 148 12.41 -17.48 -0.96
C GLU A 148 11.07 -17.64 -0.23
N ASN A 149 11.09 -18.00 1.05
CA ASN A 149 9.88 -18.17 1.85
C ASN A 149 9.02 -16.90 1.93
N LEU A 150 9.62 -15.70 1.89
CA LEU A 150 8.87 -14.45 1.85
C LEU A 150 8.19 -14.27 0.49
N ILE A 151 8.91 -14.52 -0.61
CA ILE A 151 8.36 -14.45 -1.97
C ILE A 151 7.18 -15.43 -2.11
N ARG A 152 7.32 -16.65 -1.60
CA ARG A 152 6.27 -17.68 -1.59
C ARG A 152 5.00 -17.23 -0.83
N ARG A 153 5.16 -16.71 0.39
CA ARG A 153 4.03 -16.14 1.16
C ARG A 153 3.35 -14.97 0.45
N VAL A 154 4.14 -14.14 -0.22
CA VAL A 154 3.63 -13.02 -0.99
C VAL A 154 2.88 -13.49 -2.24
N ALA A 155 3.35 -14.54 -2.93
CA ALA A 155 2.64 -15.15 -4.03
C ALA A 155 1.26 -15.65 -3.60
N GLN A 156 1.19 -16.32 -2.44
CA GLN A 156 -0.09 -16.71 -1.83
C GLN A 156 -0.98 -15.50 -1.54
N TYR A 157 -0.43 -14.45 -0.93
CA TYR A 157 -1.19 -13.23 -0.64
C TYR A 157 -1.74 -12.55 -1.91
N LEU A 158 -0.96 -12.48 -2.99
CA LEU A 158 -1.40 -11.94 -4.27
C LEU A 158 -2.52 -12.80 -4.88
N GLN A 159 -2.43 -14.12 -4.71
CA GLN A 159 -3.45 -15.06 -5.17
C GLN A 159 -4.75 -14.89 -4.39
N ASP A 160 -4.66 -14.80 -3.05
CA ASP A 160 -5.81 -14.54 -2.18
C ASP A 160 -6.48 -13.19 -2.49
N SER A 161 -5.69 -12.20 -2.92
CA SER A 161 -6.18 -10.87 -3.32
C SER A 161 -6.77 -10.83 -4.73
N GLY A 162 -6.66 -11.93 -5.49
CA GLY A 162 -7.12 -12.06 -6.88
C GLY A 162 -6.23 -11.38 -7.92
N LEU A 163 -5.05 -10.89 -7.54
CA LEU A 163 -4.10 -10.19 -8.43
C LEU A 163 -3.29 -11.17 -9.29
N VAL A 164 -3.12 -12.40 -8.81
CA VAL A 164 -2.54 -13.50 -9.57
C VAL A 164 -3.42 -14.75 -9.43
N ARG A 165 -3.26 -15.68 -10.36
CA ARG A 165 -3.85 -17.02 -10.30
C ARG A 165 -2.71 -18.03 -10.30
N GLY A 166 -2.69 -18.93 -9.35
CA GLY A 166 -1.71 -20.00 -9.27
C GLY A 166 -2.33 -21.37 -9.10
N ASP A 167 -1.47 -22.38 -9.07
CA ASP A 167 -1.85 -23.72 -8.59
C ASP A 167 -2.24 -23.68 -7.10
N LYS A 168 -2.76 -24.81 -6.58
CA LYS A 168 -3.16 -24.91 -5.17
C LYS A 168 -1.96 -25.13 -4.21
N GLY A 169 -0.73 -25.00 -4.70
CA GLY A 169 0.48 -25.38 -3.98
C GLY A 169 0.59 -26.90 -3.78
N VAL A 170 1.61 -27.32 -3.05
CA VAL A 170 1.82 -28.70 -2.57
C VAL A 170 1.92 -28.69 -1.05
N ALA A 171 1.50 -29.75 -0.37
CA ALA A 171 1.41 -29.78 1.10
C ALA A 171 2.72 -29.44 1.84
N GLU A 172 3.86 -29.63 1.17
CA GLU A 172 5.21 -29.43 1.72
C GLU A 172 5.80 -28.04 1.41
N ILE A 173 5.17 -27.25 0.53
CA ILE A 173 5.67 -25.94 0.07
C ILE A 173 4.59 -24.89 0.29
N GLU A 174 4.94 -23.82 1.02
CA GLU A 174 4.05 -22.70 1.25
C GLU A 174 3.80 -21.93 -0.06
N GLY A 175 2.53 -21.71 -0.42
CA GLY A 175 2.13 -20.93 -1.59
C GLY A 175 2.16 -21.66 -2.94
N PRO A 176 1.72 -21.00 -4.01
CA PRO A 176 1.68 -21.58 -5.35
C PRO A 176 3.09 -21.82 -5.92
N ILE A 177 3.26 -22.90 -6.70
CA ILE A 177 4.52 -23.18 -7.42
C ILE A 177 4.63 -22.28 -8.65
N THR A 178 3.53 -22.21 -9.39
CA THR A 178 3.37 -21.38 -10.58
C THR A 178 2.28 -20.34 -10.39
N VAL A 179 2.49 -19.15 -10.94
CA VAL A 179 1.52 -18.05 -10.90
C VAL A 179 1.43 -17.36 -12.26
N GLN A 180 0.26 -16.83 -12.54
CA GLN A 180 -0.12 -16.10 -13.75
C GLN A 180 -0.76 -14.79 -13.31
N ILE A 181 -0.37 -13.66 -13.90
CA ILE A 181 -1.00 -12.38 -13.58
C ILE A 181 -2.46 -12.36 -14.07
N THR A 182 -3.37 -11.80 -13.29
CA THR A 182 -4.78 -11.64 -13.69
C THR A 182 -5.01 -10.25 -14.30
N PRO A 183 -6.17 -10.00 -14.95
CA PRO A 183 -6.54 -8.65 -15.37
C PRO A 183 -6.54 -7.63 -14.23
N LEU A 184 -6.89 -8.05 -13.01
CA LEU A 184 -6.82 -7.19 -11.82
C LEU A 184 -5.36 -6.88 -11.44
N GLY A 185 -4.47 -7.86 -11.56
CA GLY A 185 -3.03 -7.66 -11.36
C GLY A 185 -2.42 -6.68 -12.37
N GLN A 186 -2.85 -6.76 -13.63
CA GLN A 186 -2.46 -5.82 -14.69
C GLN A 186 -2.91 -4.40 -14.35
N ASP A 187 -4.20 -4.20 -14.05
CA ASP A 187 -4.76 -2.90 -13.66
C ASP A 187 -4.04 -2.31 -12.43
N CYS A 188 -3.68 -3.17 -11.45
CA CYS A 188 -2.88 -2.76 -10.30
C CYS A 188 -1.53 -2.15 -10.71
N ILE A 189 -0.80 -2.78 -11.63
CA ILE A 189 0.50 -2.26 -12.11
C ILE A 189 0.31 -0.99 -12.94
N GLU A 190 -0.69 -0.98 -13.82
CA GLU A 190 -0.98 0.13 -14.73
C GLU A 190 -1.49 1.39 -14.00
N SER A 191 -2.11 1.21 -12.82
CA SER A 191 -2.48 2.33 -11.94
C SER A 191 -1.29 3.17 -11.44
N GLY A 192 -0.06 2.63 -11.51
CA GLY A 192 1.18 3.28 -11.09
C GLY A 192 1.41 3.32 -9.57
N GLY A 193 0.46 2.83 -8.77
CA GLY A 193 0.57 2.75 -7.31
C GLY A 193 1.25 1.48 -6.80
N ASP A 194 1.42 1.38 -5.47
CA ASP A 194 1.76 0.13 -4.82
C ASP A 194 0.52 -0.76 -4.62
N VAL A 195 0.73 -2.07 -4.47
CA VAL A 195 -0.35 -3.06 -4.33
C VAL A 195 -1.28 -2.76 -3.13
N ALA A 196 -0.74 -2.28 -2.00
CA ALA A 196 -1.56 -2.00 -0.82
C ALA A 196 -2.42 -0.75 -1.02
N SER A 197 -1.90 0.27 -1.70
CA SER A 197 -2.65 1.47 -2.08
C SER A 197 -3.73 1.13 -3.10
N TYR A 198 -3.41 0.33 -4.12
CA TYR A 198 -4.40 -0.15 -5.10
C TYR A 198 -5.55 -0.93 -4.45
N LEU A 199 -5.24 -1.88 -3.56
CA LEU A 199 -6.26 -2.66 -2.87
C LEU A 199 -7.13 -1.79 -1.95
N ARG A 200 -6.54 -0.82 -1.24
CA ARG A 200 -7.30 0.14 -0.43
C ARG A 200 -8.25 0.99 -1.27
N ASP A 201 -7.77 1.51 -2.40
CA ASP A 201 -8.60 2.31 -3.30
C ASP A 201 -9.71 1.47 -3.94
N ARG A 202 -9.43 0.22 -4.29
CA ARG A 202 -10.41 -0.73 -4.80
C ARG A 202 -11.50 -1.00 -3.76
N ASP A 203 -11.11 -1.27 -2.53
CA ASP A 203 -12.06 -1.54 -1.44
C ASP A 203 -12.89 -0.28 -1.13
N ALA A 204 -12.30 0.91 -1.21
CA ALA A 204 -13.00 2.19 -1.09
C ALA A 204 -13.98 2.48 -2.26
N ARG A 205 -13.69 1.98 -3.47
CA ARG A 205 -14.59 2.07 -4.64
C ARG A 205 -15.67 0.98 -4.65
N SER A 206 -15.38 -0.18 -4.05
CA SER A 206 -16.35 -1.28 -3.89
C SER A 206 -17.40 -0.99 -2.82
N THR A 207 -17.21 0.05 -2.00
CA THR A 207 -18.26 0.62 -1.17
C THR A 207 -19.27 1.37 -2.05
N THR A 208 -20.35 0.70 -2.44
CA THR A 208 -21.58 1.39 -2.83
C THR A 208 -22.02 2.23 -1.64
N ILE A 209 -21.80 3.54 -1.71
CA ILE A 209 -22.40 4.50 -0.78
C ILE A 209 -23.89 4.55 -1.13
N THR A 210 -24.70 3.71 -0.49
CA THR A 210 -26.16 3.85 -0.52
C THR A 210 -26.50 5.05 0.36
N ASN A 211 -26.59 6.23 -0.24
CA ASN A 211 -27.11 7.41 0.45
C ASN A 211 -28.60 7.19 0.71
N PHE A 212 -28.96 6.88 1.94
CA PHE A 212 -30.36 6.85 2.36
C PHE A 212 -30.85 8.29 2.53
N HIS A 213 -31.65 8.77 1.57
CA HIS A 213 -32.38 10.02 1.70
C HIS A 213 -33.71 9.73 2.42
N GLY A 214 -33.67 9.68 3.75
CA GLY A 214 -34.86 9.54 4.60
C GLY A 214 -34.53 9.79 6.07
N PRO A 215 -35.48 10.29 6.88
CA PRO A 215 -35.30 10.36 8.33
C PRO A 215 -35.12 8.94 8.89
N VAL A 216 -34.06 8.71 9.66
CA VAL A 216 -33.80 7.43 10.34
C VAL A 216 -33.62 7.73 11.83
N SER A 217 -34.47 7.17 12.68
CA SER A 217 -34.37 7.21 14.13
C SER A 217 -33.75 5.90 14.66
N GLY A 218 -32.43 5.77 14.52
CA GLY A 218 -31.72 4.63 15.09
C GLY A 218 -30.26 4.55 14.65
N ASN A 219 -29.36 4.38 15.62
CA ASN A 219 -27.93 4.23 15.36
C ASN A 219 -27.64 2.79 14.90
N VAL A 220 -27.83 2.52 13.61
CA VAL A 220 -27.46 1.23 12.98
C VAL A 220 -25.99 1.27 12.60
N SER A 221 -25.11 1.23 13.60
CA SER A 221 -23.69 0.94 13.38
C SER A 221 -23.28 -0.20 14.30
N TRP A 222 -23.63 -1.41 13.88
CA TRP A 222 -23.00 -2.61 14.39
C TRP A 222 -22.20 -3.22 13.24
N ASN A 223 -20.97 -2.73 13.09
CA ASN A 223 -19.91 -3.29 12.24
C ASN A 223 -19.72 -2.74 10.80
N SER A 224 -20.11 -1.50 10.51
CA SER A 224 -19.68 -0.78 9.30
C SER A 224 -18.83 0.43 9.68
N THR A 225 -17.59 0.50 9.18
CA THR A 225 -16.60 1.50 9.60
C THR A 225 -16.79 2.89 8.99
N HIS A 226 -17.65 3.08 7.98
CA HIS A 226 -17.84 4.39 7.33
C HIS A 226 -19.28 4.62 6.82
N VAL A 227 -20.25 4.71 7.72
CA VAL A 227 -21.57 5.29 7.42
C VAL A 227 -21.61 6.72 7.98
N THR A 228 -21.68 7.73 7.11
CA THR A 228 -21.92 9.11 7.52
C THR A 228 -23.44 9.34 7.55
N GLN A 229 -24.05 9.26 8.73
CA GLN A 229 -25.47 9.54 8.91
C GLN A 229 -25.69 11.03 9.13
N THR A 230 -26.46 11.68 8.25
CA THR A 230 -27.03 13.00 8.52
C THR A 230 -28.38 12.81 9.19
N ALA A 231 -28.39 12.74 10.52
CA ALA A 231 -29.63 12.60 11.29
C ALA A 231 -30.43 13.92 11.23
N THR A 232 -31.49 13.94 10.43
CA THR A 232 -32.54 14.96 10.53
C THR A 232 -33.74 14.30 11.21
N THR A 233 -33.88 14.50 12.52
CA THR A 233 -34.93 13.89 13.35
C THR A 233 -36.25 14.63 13.19
N THR A 234 -37.09 14.27 12.21
CA THR A 234 -38.48 14.74 12.10
C THR A 234 -39.47 13.75 11.45
N GLY A 235 -39.13 12.46 11.29
CA GLY A 235 -40.02 11.46 10.67
C GLY A 235 -40.93 10.75 11.67
N THR A 236 -42.17 10.48 11.28
CA THR A 236 -43.07 9.57 12.02
C THR A 236 -42.72 8.12 11.68
N ALA A 237 -43.05 7.15 12.54
CA ALA A 237 -42.70 5.73 12.32
C ALA A 237 -43.22 5.14 10.99
N GLY A 238 -44.25 5.75 10.39
CA GLY A 238 -44.75 5.38 9.04
C GLY A 238 -43.80 5.75 7.91
N ASP A 239 -43.06 6.86 8.04
CA ASP A 239 -42.11 7.33 7.03
C ASP A 239 -40.91 6.38 6.92
N GLU A 240 -40.43 5.86 8.05
CA GLU A 240 -39.32 4.91 8.12
C GLU A 240 -39.70 3.55 7.52
N LEU A 241 -40.96 3.12 7.74
CA LEU A 241 -41.48 1.89 7.17
C LEU A 241 -41.67 1.99 5.66
N ALA A 242 -42.12 3.14 5.15
CA ALA A 242 -42.23 3.38 3.71
C ALA A 242 -40.85 3.30 3.01
N VAL A 243 -39.80 3.86 3.64
CA VAL A 243 -38.42 3.79 3.12
C VAL A 243 -37.94 2.34 3.04
N LEU A 244 -38.21 1.52 4.07
CA LEU A 244 -37.86 0.11 4.07
C LEU A 244 -38.58 -0.67 2.97
N VAL A 245 -39.88 -0.48 2.83
CA VAL A 245 -40.70 -1.20 1.83
C VAL A 245 -40.20 -0.92 0.42
N ARG A 246 -39.82 0.34 0.15
CA ARG A 246 -39.22 0.75 -1.12
C ARG A 246 -37.87 0.06 -1.36
N ALA A 247 -37.01 0.01 -0.33
CA ALA A 247 -35.71 -0.65 -0.43
C ALA A 247 -35.86 -2.15 -0.73
N ILE A 248 -36.84 -2.82 -0.12
CA ILE A 248 -37.15 -4.23 -0.43
C ILE A 248 -37.60 -4.38 -1.88
N ALA A 249 -38.48 -3.49 -2.37
CA ALA A 249 -38.96 -3.52 -3.75
C ALA A 249 -37.83 -3.32 -4.77
N GLU A 250 -36.89 -2.41 -4.51
CA GLU A 250 -35.72 -2.17 -5.36
C GLU A 250 -34.71 -3.33 -5.32
N ALA A 251 -34.59 -4.02 -4.19
CA ALA A 251 -33.70 -5.16 -4.03
C ALA A 251 -34.23 -6.45 -4.68
N VAL A 252 -35.51 -6.54 -5.05
CA VAL A 252 -36.13 -7.76 -5.63
C VAL A 252 -35.28 -8.43 -6.72
N PRO A 253 -34.72 -7.72 -7.73
CA PRO A 253 -33.96 -8.36 -8.80
C PRO A 253 -32.64 -9.02 -8.35
N VAL A 254 -32.07 -8.55 -7.23
CA VAL A 254 -30.77 -9.03 -6.72
C VAL A 254 -30.92 -10.06 -5.58
N LEU A 255 -32.14 -10.27 -5.09
CA LEU A 255 -32.43 -11.18 -3.97
C LEU A 255 -32.50 -12.66 -4.38
N GLY A 256 -32.38 -12.98 -5.67
CA GLY A 256 -32.40 -14.37 -6.16
C GLY A 256 -33.77 -15.06 -5.98
N LEU A 257 -34.85 -14.28 -5.87
CA LEU A 257 -36.22 -14.78 -5.74
C LEU A 257 -36.69 -15.46 -7.03
N SER A 258 -37.54 -16.49 -6.90
CA SER A 258 -38.27 -17.01 -8.06
C SER A 258 -39.21 -15.93 -8.64
N GLU A 259 -39.64 -16.10 -9.89
CA GLU A 259 -40.54 -15.13 -10.54
C GLU A 259 -41.85 -14.93 -9.75
N ASP A 260 -42.41 -16.01 -9.20
CA ASP A 260 -43.61 -15.98 -8.36
C ASP A 260 -43.37 -15.25 -7.02
N GLN A 261 -42.21 -15.48 -6.39
CA GLN A 261 -41.82 -14.82 -5.14
C GLN A 261 -41.57 -13.33 -5.37
N ALA A 262 -40.85 -12.96 -6.43
CA ALA A 262 -40.61 -11.58 -6.82
C ALA A 262 -41.93 -10.84 -7.14
N ALA A 263 -42.88 -11.50 -7.82
CA ALA A 263 -44.21 -10.95 -8.07
C ALA A 263 -45.02 -10.77 -6.78
N ALA A 264 -44.94 -11.72 -5.84
CA ALA A 264 -45.60 -11.62 -4.54
C ALA A 264 -45.03 -10.47 -3.68
N VAL A 265 -43.70 -10.32 -3.62
CA VAL A 265 -43.04 -9.21 -2.92
C VAL A 265 -43.47 -7.88 -3.52
N ARG A 266 -43.40 -7.71 -4.85
CA ARG A 266 -43.83 -6.46 -5.52
C ARG A 266 -45.29 -6.10 -5.26
N ARG A 267 -46.19 -7.08 -5.27
CA ARG A 267 -47.62 -6.85 -4.94
C ARG A 267 -47.78 -6.40 -3.50
N ASN A 268 -47.09 -7.05 -2.56
CA ASN A 268 -47.18 -6.67 -1.15
C ASN A 268 -46.60 -5.28 -0.91
N THR A 269 -45.45 -4.93 -1.49
CA THR A 269 -44.85 -3.61 -1.33
C THR A 269 -45.72 -2.49 -1.88
N GLN A 270 -46.37 -2.70 -3.03
CA GLN A 270 -47.32 -1.73 -3.60
C GLN A 270 -48.54 -1.48 -2.69
N VAL A 271 -49.10 -2.55 -2.10
CA VAL A 271 -50.24 -2.42 -1.18
C VAL A 271 -49.82 -1.73 0.11
N ILE A 272 -48.63 -2.02 0.63
CA ILE A 272 -48.09 -1.36 1.82
C ILE A 272 -47.86 0.13 1.56
N GLU A 273 -47.24 0.50 0.43
CA GLU A 273 -47.02 1.90 0.04
C GLU A 273 -48.35 2.67 -0.08
N ALA A 274 -49.34 2.09 -0.77
CA ALA A 274 -50.65 2.70 -0.91
C ALA A 274 -51.41 2.84 0.43
N GLU A 275 -51.19 1.93 1.38
CA GLU A 275 -51.78 2.01 2.71
C GLU A 275 -51.10 3.09 3.56
N LEU A 276 -49.77 3.21 3.49
CA LEU A 276 -48.99 4.22 4.22
C LEU A 276 -49.23 5.65 3.74
N GLU A 277 -49.70 5.84 2.51
CA GLU A 277 -50.11 7.15 1.97
C GLU A 277 -51.49 7.62 2.48
N GLN A 278 -52.25 6.76 3.17
CA GLN A 278 -53.56 7.14 3.70
C GLN A 278 -53.46 8.01 4.96
N PRO A 279 -54.41 8.93 5.21
CA PRO A 279 -54.43 9.74 6.42
C PRO A 279 -54.53 8.94 7.72
N GLU A 280 -55.14 7.75 7.66
CA GLU A 280 -55.30 6.80 8.76
C GLU A 280 -54.98 5.38 8.25
N PRO A 281 -53.69 4.99 8.20
CA PRO A 281 -53.28 3.68 7.66
C PRO A 281 -53.77 2.53 8.55
N ASP A 282 -54.27 1.46 7.94
CA ASP A 282 -54.59 0.21 8.64
C ASP A 282 -53.30 -0.53 9.03
N GLN A 283 -52.88 -0.29 10.26
CA GLN A 283 -51.70 -0.90 10.87
C GLN A 283 -51.71 -2.44 10.80
N ARG A 284 -52.89 -3.07 10.86
CA ARG A 284 -53.01 -4.53 10.78
C ARG A 284 -52.70 -5.02 9.38
N THR A 285 -53.16 -4.31 8.36
CA THR A 285 -52.89 -4.63 6.95
C THR A 285 -51.40 -4.43 6.64
N VAL A 286 -50.82 -3.30 7.06
CA VAL A 286 -49.39 -3.02 6.90
C VAL A 286 -48.52 -4.09 7.58
N THR A 287 -48.78 -4.40 8.84
CA THR A 287 -47.98 -5.39 9.60
C THR A 287 -48.03 -6.78 8.97
N ASN A 288 -49.24 -7.24 8.57
CA ASN A 288 -49.40 -8.55 7.94
C ASN A 288 -48.66 -8.65 6.59
N LEU A 289 -48.69 -7.59 5.79
CA LEU A 289 -48.04 -7.58 4.47
C LEU A 289 -46.53 -7.43 4.59
N VAL A 290 -46.03 -6.64 5.55
CA VAL A 290 -44.61 -6.54 5.86
C VAL A 290 -44.09 -7.91 6.32
N GLY A 291 -44.76 -8.55 7.28
CA GLY A 291 -44.41 -9.90 7.75
C GLY A 291 -44.33 -10.92 6.61
N ARG A 292 -45.37 -11.01 5.78
CA ARG A 292 -45.38 -11.90 4.60
C ARG A 292 -44.26 -11.61 3.61
N THR A 293 -43.93 -10.34 3.43
CA THR A 293 -42.83 -9.94 2.53
C THR A 293 -41.49 -10.40 3.07
N LEU A 294 -41.27 -10.24 4.37
CA LEU A 294 -40.08 -10.73 5.05
C LEU A 294 -39.98 -12.26 5.04
N ASP A 295 -41.10 -12.97 5.22
CA ASP A 295 -41.13 -14.44 5.14
C ASP A 295 -40.73 -14.96 3.75
N ILE A 296 -41.15 -14.26 2.69
CA ILE A 296 -40.74 -14.60 1.33
C ILE A 296 -39.25 -14.32 1.12
N VAL A 297 -38.76 -13.16 1.58
CA VAL A 297 -37.35 -12.79 1.44
C VAL A 297 -36.44 -13.72 2.25
N THR A 298 -36.83 -14.09 3.48
CA THR A 298 -36.06 -15.01 4.33
C THR A 298 -36.14 -16.47 3.86
N GLY A 299 -37.31 -16.93 3.43
CA GLY A 299 -37.51 -18.31 2.95
C GLY A 299 -36.83 -18.59 1.61
N ALA A 300 -36.63 -17.56 0.78
CA ALA A 300 -36.02 -17.70 -0.55
C ALA A 300 -34.51 -17.43 -0.56
N SER A 301 -33.99 -16.59 0.36
CA SER A 301 -32.62 -16.12 0.29
C SER A 301 -31.73 -16.71 1.38
N SER A 302 -30.67 -17.42 0.97
CA SER A 302 -29.48 -17.66 1.79
C SER A 302 -28.51 -16.47 1.75
N SER A 303 -28.96 -15.31 1.27
CA SER A 303 -28.12 -14.14 1.05
C SER A 303 -28.03 -13.28 2.32
N ALA A 304 -26.83 -12.78 2.60
CA ALA A 304 -26.57 -11.90 3.74
C ALA A 304 -27.46 -10.63 3.71
N LEU A 305 -27.88 -10.19 2.53
CA LEU A 305 -28.76 -9.05 2.33
C LEU A 305 -30.19 -9.32 2.84
N GLY A 306 -30.75 -10.51 2.59
CA GLY A 306 -32.09 -10.87 3.06
C GLY A 306 -32.18 -10.94 4.59
N LEU A 307 -31.14 -11.47 5.24
CA LEU A 307 -31.02 -11.50 6.70
C LEU A 307 -30.92 -10.08 7.29
N LEU A 308 -30.15 -9.20 6.66
CA LEU A 308 -29.98 -7.81 7.09
C LEU A 308 -31.27 -7.00 6.97
N LEU A 309 -31.95 -7.09 5.81
CA LEU A 309 -33.24 -6.41 5.59
C LEU A 309 -34.30 -6.87 6.59
N THR A 310 -34.31 -8.17 6.90
CA THR A 310 -35.23 -8.73 7.90
C THR A 310 -34.92 -8.24 9.31
N GLY A 311 -33.65 -8.21 9.71
CA GLY A 311 -33.24 -7.69 11.01
C GLY A 311 -33.64 -6.22 11.19
N TYR A 312 -33.39 -5.40 10.17
CA TYR A 312 -33.76 -3.99 10.18
C TYR A 312 -35.29 -3.79 10.20
N ALA A 313 -36.03 -4.59 9.43
CA ALA A 313 -37.49 -4.55 9.43
C ALA A 313 -38.12 -4.93 10.77
N LYS A 314 -37.57 -5.94 11.46
CA LYS A 314 -38.04 -6.32 12.80
C LYS A 314 -37.81 -5.21 13.82
N GLU A 315 -36.69 -4.50 13.75
CA GLU A 315 -36.41 -3.38 14.65
C GLU A 315 -37.33 -2.17 14.38
N LEU A 316 -37.63 -1.88 13.11
CA LEU A 316 -38.60 -0.82 12.75
C LEU A 316 -40.03 -1.17 13.17
N MET A 317 -40.45 -2.43 13.02
CA MET A 317 -41.75 -2.87 13.54
C MET A 317 -41.82 -2.72 15.06
N LYS A 318 -40.73 -3.03 15.77
CA LYS A 318 -40.62 -2.84 17.22
C LYS A 318 -40.75 -1.38 17.63
N SER A 319 -40.02 -0.48 16.96
CA SER A 319 -40.03 0.95 17.26
C SER A 319 -41.39 1.59 16.95
N ALA A 320 -42.10 1.08 15.94
CA ALA A 320 -43.46 1.46 15.60
C ALA A 320 -44.54 0.89 16.54
N GLY A 321 -44.17 0.08 17.55
CA GLY A 321 -45.11 -0.56 18.47
C GLY A 321 -45.91 -1.70 17.83
N LEU A 322 -45.44 -2.23 16.70
CA LEU A 322 -46.08 -3.34 15.99
C LEU A 322 -45.59 -4.69 16.56
N PRO A 323 -46.47 -5.67 16.72
CA PRO A 323 -46.10 -6.99 17.23
C PRO A 323 -45.17 -7.72 16.23
N ILE A 324 -44.14 -8.37 16.77
CA ILE A 324 -43.19 -9.21 16.03
C ILE A 324 -43.48 -10.66 16.46
N GLU A 325 -44.07 -11.46 15.58
CA GLU A 325 -44.08 -12.92 15.73
C GLU A 325 -42.92 -13.55 14.93
#